data_AF-A0A967P7E0-F1
#
_entry.id   AF-A0A967P7E0-F1
#
_cell.length_a   1.000
_cell.length_b   1.000
_cell.length_c   1.000
_cell.angle_alpha   90.00
_cell.angle_beta   90.00
_cell.angle_gamma   90.00
#
_symmetry.space_group_name_H-M   'P 1'
#
loop_
_entity.id
_entity.type
_entity.pdbx_description
1 polymer ?
#
loop_
_entity_poly.entity_id
_entity_poly.type
_entity_poly.pdbx_seq_one_letter_code
_entity_poly.pdbx_strand_id
1 'polypeptide(L)'
;MFYLHTKIELIEVGYEISDNKNYKRSLSEKNQMLKAEFLNLKSPDRIERLALKRGLIYPSQKDILYSGNKRDLSANSGSDE
;
A
#
# COMPACT_ATOMS: atom_id res chain seq x y z
N MET A 1 4.12 -56.64 1.70
CA MET A 1 3.59 -55.55 0.84
C MET A 1 3.74 -54.13 1.42
N PHE A 2 4.22 -53.93 2.66
CA PHE A 2 4.36 -52.61 3.31
C PHE A 2 5.33 -51.63 2.62
N TYR A 3 6.48 -52.11 2.13
CA TYR A 3 7.51 -51.25 1.51
C TYR A 3 7.05 -50.52 0.24
N LEU A 4 6.25 -51.17 -0.61
CA LEU A 4 5.77 -50.57 -1.85
C LEU A 4 4.76 -49.46 -1.55
N HIS A 5 3.87 -49.71 -0.59
CA HIS A 5 2.87 -48.73 -0.18
C HIS A 5 3.53 -47.46 0.37
N THR A 6 4.47 -47.59 1.30
CA THR A 6 5.18 -46.42 1.86
C THR A 6 6.01 -45.69 0.80
N LYS A 7 6.54 -46.39 -0.21
CA LYS A 7 7.22 -45.76 -1.33
C LYS A 7 6.29 -44.95 -2.22
N ILE A 8 5.09 -45.45 -2.48
CA ILE A 8 4.08 -44.74 -3.28
C ILE A 8 3.62 -43.48 -2.52
N GLU A 9 3.28 -43.62 -1.24
CA GLU A 9 2.88 -42.49 -0.39
C GLU A 9 3.96 -41.40 -0.34
N LEU A 10 5.23 -41.78 -0.20
CA LEU A 10 6.34 -40.84 -0.21
C LEU A 10 6.43 -40.04 -1.52
N ILE A 11 6.18 -40.71 -2.65
CA ILE A 11 6.21 -40.07 -3.97
C ILE A 11 5.04 -39.10 -4.10
N GLU A 12 3.84 -39.51 -3.71
CA GLU A 12 2.63 -38.66 -3.73
C GLU A 12 2.82 -37.39 -2.89
N VAL A 13 3.29 -37.54 -1.64
CA VAL A 13 3.62 -36.40 -0.78
C VAL A 13 4.70 -35.51 -1.40
N GLY A 14 5.69 -36.11 -2.06
CA GLY A 14 6.73 -35.36 -2.79
C GLY A 14 6.16 -34.49 -3.91
N TYR A 15 5.20 -35.01 -4.68
CA TYR A 15 4.50 -34.24 -5.71
C TYR A 15 3.66 -33.13 -5.10
N GLU A 16 2.88 -33.42 -4.05
CA GLU A 16 2.08 -32.40 -3.36
C GLU A 16 2.94 -31.25 -2.82
N ILE A 17 4.13 -31.55 -2.28
CA ILE A 17 5.07 -30.52 -1.83
C ILE A 17 5.55 -29.68 -3.00
N SER A 18 5.89 -30.30 -4.13
CA SER A 18 6.34 -29.61 -5.34
C SER A 18 5.27 -28.68 -5.88
N ASP A 19 4.03 -29.16 -5.98
CA ASP A 19 2.89 -28.38 -6.48
C ASP A 19 2.56 -27.21 -5.56
N ASN A 20 2.53 -27.45 -4.24
CA ASN A 20 2.32 -26.38 -3.27
C ASN A 20 3.45 -25.33 -3.31
N LYS A 21 4.70 -25.74 -3.54
CA LYS A 21 5.82 -24.82 -3.69
C LYS A 21 5.67 -23.95 -4.94
N ASN A 22 5.26 -24.53 -6.06
CA ASN A 22 4.99 -23.82 -7.30
C ASN A 22 3.81 -22.85 -7.14
N TYR A 23 2.73 -23.28 -6.51
CA TYR A 23 1.58 -22.44 -6.21
C TYR A 23 1.95 -21.25 -5.32
N LYS A 24 2.69 -21.50 -4.23
CA LYS A 24 3.17 -20.44 -3.33
C LYS A 24 4.05 -19.43 -4.06
N ARG A 25 4.94 -19.90 -4.95
CA ARG A 25 5.78 -19.03 -5.77
C ARG A 25 4.93 -18.14 -6.68
N SER A 26 4.01 -18.72 -7.45
CA SER A 26 3.12 -17.97 -8.34
C SER A 26 2.28 -16.94 -7.57
N LEU A 27 1.77 -17.31 -6.40
CA LEU A 27 0.99 -16.41 -5.55
C LEU A 27 1.84 -15.25 -5.02
N SER A 28 3.09 -15.50 -4.64
CA SER A 28 4.03 -14.46 -4.21
C SER A 28 4.35 -13.47 -5.33
N GLU A 29 4.61 -13.97 -6.54
CA GLU A 29 4.88 -13.15 -7.72
C GLU A 29 3.68 -12.24 -8.05
N LYS A 30 2.46 -12.82 -8.07
CA LYS A 30 1.21 -12.05 -8.26
C LYS A 30 0.99 -11.01 -7.16
N ASN A 31 1.27 -11.37 -5.91
CA ASN A 31 1.13 -10.44 -4.78
C ASN A 31 2.06 -9.24 -4.90
N GLN A 32 3.31 -9.47 -5.33
CA GLN A 32 4.28 -8.39 -5.55
C GLN A 32 3.84 -7.47 -6.70
N MET A 33 3.38 -8.04 -7.82
CA MET A 33 2.83 -7.25 -8.93
C MET A 33 1.65 -6.38 -8.48
N LEU A 34 0.70 -6.97 -7.74
CA LEU A 34 -0.48 -6.24 -7.26
C LEU A 34 -0.10 -5.12 -6.28
N LYS A 35 0.89 -5.35 -5.41
CA LYS A 35 1.42 -4.30 -4.52
C LYS A 35 2.05 -3.16 -5.30
N ALA A 36 2.85 -3.47 -6.33
CA ALA A 36 3.46 -2.44 -7.18
C ALA A 36 2.39 -1.63 -7.91
N GLU A 37 1.37 -2.30 -8.48
CA GLU A 37 0.24 -1.62 -9.13
C GLU A 37 -0.54 -0.75 -8.14
N PHE A 38 -0.85 -1.26 -6.96
CA PHE A 38 -1.51 -0.50 -5.90
C PHE A 38 -0.74 0.75 -5.50
N LEU A 39 0.57 0.65 -5.31
CA LEU A 39 1.42 1.80 -5.00
C LEU A 39 1.43 2.81 -6.13
N ASN A 40 1.51 2.37 -7.39
CA ASN A 40 1.44 3.24 -8.55
C ASN A 40 0.07 3.94 -8.63
N LEU A 41 -1.03 3.22 -8.36
CA LEU A 41 -2.38 3.78 -8.32
C LEU A 41 -2.50 4.87 -7.24
N LYS A 42 -1.88 4.66 -6.08
CA LYS A 42 -1.85 5.58 -4.94
C LYS A 42 -0.79 6.68 -5.06
N SER A 43 0.06 6.65 -6.08
CA SER A 43 1.16 7.61 -6.21
C SER A 43 0.62 9.06 -6.27
N PRO A 44 1.22 10.01 -5.53
CA PRO A 44 0.80 11.41 -5.55
C PRO A 44 0.74 11.98 -6.96
N ASP A 45 1.77 11.74 -7.77
CA ASP A 45 1.85 12.22 -9.15
C ASP A 45 0.67 11.76 -10.01
N ARG A 46 0.22 10.51 -9.84
CA ARG A 46 -0.94 9.99 -10.57
C ARG A 46 -2.22 10.65 -10.08
N ILE A 47 -2.39 10.80 -8.77
CA ILE A 47 -3.56 11.44 -8.16
C ILE A 47 -3.64 12.90 -8.61
N GLU A 48 -2.53 13.63 -8.60
CA GLU A 48 -2.41 15.01 -9.06
C GLU A 48 -2.80 15.14 -10.52
N ARG A 49 -2.23 14.33 -11.42
CA ARG A 49 -2.62 14.34 -12.84
C ARG A 49 -4.10 14.10 -13.03
N LEU A 50 -4.69 13.17 -12.27
CA LEU A 50 -6.13 12.89 -12.34
C LEU A 50 -6.95 14.07 -11.79
N ALA A 51 -6.52 14.68 -10.69
CA ALA A 51 -7.17 15.84 -10.10
C ALA A 51 -7.20 17.02 -11.06
N LEU A 52 -6.05 17.36 -11.67
CA LEU A 52 -5.94 18.39 -12.69
C LEU A 52 -6.82 18.10 -13.90
N LYS A 53 -6.84 16.84 -14.39
CA LYS A 53 -7.71 16.43 -15.50
C LYS A 53 -9.21 16.57 -15.16
N ARG A 54 -9.58 16.50 -13.89
CA ARG A 54 -10.96 16.69 -13.40
C ARG A 54 -11.29 18.16 -13.09
N GLY A 55 -10.36 19.08 -13.32
CA GLY A 55 -10.54 20.51 -13.10
C GLY A 55 -10.34 20.96 -11.65
N LEU A 56 -9.75 20.12 -10.80
CA LEU A 56 -9.32 20.53 -9.47
C LEU A 56 -8.08 21.43 -9.60
N ILE A 57 -8.10 22.54 -8.87
CA ILE A 57 -7.01 23.51 -8.81
C ILE A 57 -6.36 23.45 -7.43
N TYR A 58 -5.07 23.78 -7.38
CA TYR A 58 -4.40 23.96 -6.11
C TYR A 58 -4.97 25.19 -5.39
N PRO A 59 -5.31 25.08 -4.10
CA PRO A 59 -5.78 26.23 -3.33
C PRO A 59 -4.67 27.28 -3.25
N SER A 60 -5.04 28.55 -3.34
CA SER A 60 -4.13 29.66 -3.07
C SER A 60 -3.99 29.87 -1.56
N GLN A 61 -2.98 30.63 -1.12
CA GLN A 61 -2.81 30.96 0.31
C GLN A 61 -4.05 31.63 0.93
N LYS A 62 -4.89 32.27 0.12
CA LYS A 62 -6.11 32.95 0.56
C LYS A 62 -7.26 31.98 0.87
N ASP A 63 -7.19 30.76 0.35
CA ASP A 63 -8.23 29.74 0.48
C ASP A 63 -8.00 28.82 1.70
N ILE A 64 -6.85 28.94 2.36
CA ILE A 64 -6.46 28.12 3.50
C ILE A 64 -6.95 28.80 4.78
N LEU A 65 -7.98 28.23 5.40
CA LEU A 65 -8.49 28.65 6.70
C LEU A 65 -7.80 27.87 7.83
N TYR A 66 -7.05 28.56 8.68
CA TYR A 66 -6.47 27.96 9.89
C TYR A 66 -7.44 28.09 11.06
N SER A 67 -8.01 26.97 11.50
CA SER A 67 -8.83 26.92 12.73
C SER A 67 -7.94 26.63 13.93
N GLY A 68 -7.24 27.66 14.42
CA GLY A 68 -6.57 27.63 15.72
C GLY A 68 -7.53 28.00 16.86
N ASN A 69 -7.48 27.28 17.97
CA ASN A 69 -8.22 27.66 19.18
C ASN A 69 -7.67 29.01 19.67
N LYS A 70 -8.51 30.03 19.84
CA LYS A 70 -8.14 31.44 20.13
C LYS A 70 -7.27 31.68 21.38
N ARG A 71 -6.88 30.63 22.12
CA ARG A 71 -6.12 30.72 23.38
C ARG A 71 -4.61 30.86 23.17
N ASP A 72 -4.09 30.57 21.98
CA ASP A 72 -2.63 30.55 21.74
C ASP A 72 -2.09 31.87 21.14
N LEU A 73 -2.97 32.80 20.77
CA LEU A 73 -2.61 34.08 20.12
C LEU A 73 -2.49 35.27 21.09
N SER A 74 -2.95 35.14 22.34
CA SER A 74 -2.85 36.21 23.35
C SER A 74 -1.55 36.19 24.15
N ALA A 75 -0.63 35.26 23.87
CA ALA A 75 0.61 35.10 24.62
C ALA A 75 1.81 35.88 24.03
N ASN A 76 1.66 36.54 22.86
CA ASN A 76 2.80 37.11 22.13
C ASN A 76 2.67 38.62 21.81
N SER A 77 1.81 39.36 22.50
CA SER A 77 1.66 40.82 22.35
C SER A 77 1.95 41.57 23.66
N GLY A 78 3.03 41.21 24.35
CA GLY A 78 3.41 41.79 25.63
C GLY A 78 4.92 41.72 25.88
N SER A 79 5.71 42.25 24.97
CA SER A 79 7.14 42.56 25.20
C SER A 79 7.63 43.43 24.06
N ASP A 80 7.25 44.71 24.09
CA ASP A 80 7.98 45.82 23.46
C ASP A 80 7.33 47.12 23.99
N GLU A 81 7.77 47.51 25.20
CA GLU A 81 7.96 48.89 25.70
C GLU A 81 8.51 48.86 27.13
#